data_AF-A0A7W0LLR3-F1
#
_entry.id   AF-A0A7W0LLR3-F1
#
_cell.length_a   1.000
_cell.length_b   1.000
_cell.length_c   1.000
_cell.angle_alpha   90.00
_cell.angle_beta   90.00
_cell.angle_gamma   90.00
#
_symmetry.space_group_name_H-M   'P 1'
#
loop_
_entity.id
_entity.type
_entity.pdbx_description
1 polymer ?
#
loop_
_entity_poly.entity_id
_entity_poly.type
_entity_poly.pdbx_seq_one_letter_code
_entity_poly.pdbx_strand_id
1 'polypeptide(L)' 'MPPAWLWLAQFLERKPDLPDRSLGTDPTGYLLIFGLGFLVATIGHIVKSKTMVAIGIALVMAATVIAPLVFALGEG' A
#
# COMPACT_ATOMS: atom_id res chain seq x y z
N MET A 1 -4.45 43.18 4.49
CA MET A 1 -4.01 41.86 4.00
C MET A 1 -3.29 41.15 5.15
N PRO A 2 -3.66 39.91 5.50
CA PRO A 2 -2.96 39.18 6.55
C PRO A 2 -1.49 38.90 6.15
N PRO A 3 -0.53 38.93 7.10
CA PRO A 3 0.86 38.58 6.84
C PRO A 3 1.02 37.14 6.37
N ALA A 4 2.02 36.87 5.51
CA ALA A 4 2.28 35.54 4.94
C ALA A 4 2.48 34.43 5.99
N TRP A 5 2.98 34.78 7.18
CA TRP A 5 3.09 33.88 8.32
C TRP A 5 1.73 33.30 8.78
N LEU A 6 0.64 34.09 8.72
CA LEU A 6 -0.68 33.59 9.10
C LEU A 6 -1.18 32.51 8.14
N TRP A 7 -0.87 32.61 6.85
CA TRP A 7 -1.17 31.57 5.87
C TRP A 7 -0.37 30.30 6.12
N LEU A 8 0.91 30.44 6.48
CA LEU A 8 1.75 29.30 6.84
C LEU A 8 1.25 28.62 8.11
N ALA A 9 0.90 29.40 9.14
CA ALA A 9 0.31 28.87 10.37
C ALA A 9 -0.99 28.11 10.08
N GLN A 10 -1.89 28.68 9.28
CA GLN A 10 -3.13 28.03 8.87
C GLN A 10 -2.89 26.75 8.07
N PHE A 11 -1.88 26.72 7.20
CA PHE A 11 -1.51 25.52 6.44
C PHE A 11 -0.95 24.41 7.33
N LEU A 12 -0.06 24.76 8.26
CA LEU A 12 0.56 23.81 9.20
C LEU A 12 -0.44 23.31 10.25
N GLU A 13 -1.38 24.16 10.65
CA GLU A 13 -2.41 23.88 11.66
C GLU A 13 -3.68 23.28 11.06
N ARG A 14 -3.77 23.23 9.72
CA ARG A 14 -4.79 22.47 9.01
C ARG A 14 -4.59 20.99 9.31
N LYS A 15 -5.13 20.55 10.44
CA LYS A 15 -5.46 19.15 10.67
C LYS A 15 -6.43 18.80 9.56
N PRO A 16 -6.06 17.95 8.60
CA PRO A 16 -7.04 17.45 7.67
C PRO A 16 -8.08 16.74 8.53
N ASP A 17 -9.36 16.92 8.21
CA ASP A 17 -10.38 15.95 8.56
C ASP A 17 -10.02 14.68 7.78
N LEU A 18 -8.98 14.00 8.25
CA LEU A 18 -8.61 12.68 7.81
C LEU A 18 -9.85 11.86 8.12
N PRO A 19 -10.39 11.11 7.15
CA PRO A 19 -11.33 10.06 7.48
C PRO A 19 -10.78 9.36 8.71
N ASP A 20 -11.62 9.21 9.73
CA ASP A 20 -11.31 8.38 10.88
C ASP A 20 -10.63 7.11 10.35
N ARG A 21 -9.80 6.43 11.13
CA ARG A 21 -9.16 5.16 10.68
C ARG A 21 -10.19 4.04 10.32
N SER A 22 -11.45 4.37 10.08
CA SER A 22 -12.54 3.61 9.48
C SER A 22 -12.28 3.13 8.05
N LEU A 23 -11.21 3.56 7.37
CA LEU A 23 -10.64 2.75 6.27
C LEU A 23 -9.96 1.45 6.78
N GLY A 24 -10.15 1.08 8.05
CA GLY A 24 -10.84 -0.15 8.47
C GLY A 24 -10.18 -1.50 8.23
N THR A 25 -9.19 -1.60 7.35
CA THR A 25 -8.62 -2.90 6.98
C THR A 25 -7.27 -3.09 7.63
N ASP A 26 -7.14 -4.13 8.45
CA ASP A 26 -5.88 -4.54 9.04
C ASP A 26 -4.82 -4.73 7.92
N PRO A 27 -3.76 -3.90 7.87
CA PRO A 27 -2.77 -3.95 6.80
C PRO A 27 -1.91 -5.22 6.84
N THR A 28 -1.96 -5.96 7.96
CA THR A 28 -1.10 -7.12 8.20
C THR A 28 -1.20 -8.16 7.08
N GLY A 29 -2.40 -8.45 6.59
CA GLY A 29 -2.59 -9.41 5.49
C GLY A 29 -1.88 -9.01 4.20
N TYR A 30 -2.01 -7.74 3.80
CA TYR A 30 -1.36 -7.19 2.61
C TYR A 30 0.16 -7.20 2.74
N LEU A 31 0.67 -6.79 3.91
CA LEU A 31 2.11 -6.76 4.19
C LEU A 31 2.73 -8.16 4.18
N LEU A 32 2.02 -9.17 4.68
CA LEU A 32 2.48 -10.56 4.66
C LEU A 32 2.59 -11.09 3.22
N ILE A 33 1.56 -10.89 2.39
CA ILE A 33 1.57 -11.33 0.99
C ILE A 33 2.64 -10.58 0.20
N PHE A 34 2.76 -9.27 0.39
CA PHE A 34 3.80 -8.46 -0.24
C PHE A 34 5.20 -8.94 0.14
N GLY A 35 5.46 -9.13 1.44
CA GLY A 35 6.75 -9.60 1.94
C GLY A 35 7.12 -10.99 1.41
N LEU A 36 6.15 -11.92 1.38
CA LEU A 36 6.34 -13.25 0.79
C LEU A 36 6.61 -13.18 -0.72
N GLY A 37 5.84 -12.39 -1.46
CA GLY A 37 6.03 -12.20 -2.90
C GLY A 37 7.40 -11.62 -3.23
N PHE A 38 7.82 -10.60 -2.49
CA PHE A 38 9.15 -10.02 -2.63
C PHE A 38 10.25 -11.04 -2.34
N LEU A 39 10.14 -11.77 -1.22
CA LEU A 39 11.11 -12.80 -0.85
C LEU A 39 11.22 -13.90 -1.93
N VAL A 40 10.09 -14.39 -2.44
CA VAL A 40 10.06 -15.40 -3.52
C VAL A 40 10.69 -14.85 -4.80
N ALA A 41 10.41 -13.60 -5.17
CA ALA A 41 11.03 -12.97 -6.33
C ALA A 41 12.55 -12.82 -6.17
N THR A 42 13.01 -12.39 -4.99
CA THR A 42 14.44 -12.24 -4.67
C THR A 42 15.15 -13.60 -4.74
N ILE A 43 14.61 -14.63 -4.09
CA ILE A 43 15.17 -15.99 -4.14
C ILE A 43 15.17 -16.48 -5.60
N GLY A 44 14.07 -16.30 -6.32
CA GLY A 44 13.95 -16.64 -7.74
C GLY A 44 15.02 -15.96 -8.59
N HIS A 45 15.33 -14.70 -8.30
CA HIS A 45 16.39 -13.96 -8.98
C HIS A 45 17.78 -14.52 -8.67
N ILE A 46 18.05 -14.86 -7.40
CA ILE A 46 19.31 -15.48 -6.95
C ILE A 46 19.54 -16.83 -7.65
N VAL A 47 18.52 -17.69 -7.69
CA VAL A 47 18.61 -19.02 -8.35
C VAL A 47 18.36 -18.97 -9.86
N LYS A 48 18.20 -17.76 -10.42
CA LYS A 48 17.96 -17.51 -11.86
C LYS A 48 16.70 -18.21 -12.42
N SER A 49 15.71 -18.45 -11.58
CA SER A 49 14.43 -19.06 -11.97
C SER A 49 13.42 -17.99 -12.40
N LYS A 50 13.19 -17.90 -13.72
CA LYS A 50 12.18 -16.99 -14.29
C LYS A 50 10.78 -17.26 -13.74
N THR A 51 10.45 -18.54 -13.50
CA THR A 51 9.15 -18.95 -12.95
C THR A 51 8.97 -18.43 -11.53
N MET A 52 9.97 -18.56 -10.65
CA MET A 52 9.89 -18.04 -9.29
C MET A 52 9.81 -16.51 -9.26
N VAL A 53 10.57 -15.83 -10.13
CA VAL A 53 10.48 -14.37 -10.27
C VAL A 53 9.07 -13.95 -10.68
N ALA A 54 8.49 -14.62 -11.69
CA ALA A 54 7.13 -14.33 -12.14
C ALA A 54 6.08 -14.56 -11.05
N ILE A 55 6.19 -15.66 -10.29
CA ILE A 55 5.31 -15.95 -9.16
C ILE A 55 5.42 -14.87 -8.08
N GLY A 56 6.64 -14.47 -7.71
CA GLY A 56 6.86 -13.43 -6.71
C GLY A 56 6.29 -12.07 -7.13
N ILE A 57 6.48 -11.69 -8.40
CA ILE A 57 5.87 -10.47 -8.96
C ILE A 57 4.34 -10.55 -8.94
N ALA A 58 3.76 -11.69 -9.32
CA ALA A 58 2.32 -11.89 -9.28
C ALA A 58 1.76 -11.74 -7.86
N LEU A 59 2.46 -12.26 -6.85
CA LEU A 59 2.08 -12.10 -5.44
C LEU A 59 2.16 -10.64 -4.96
N VAL A 60 3.21 -9.90 -5.35
CA VAL A 60 3.34 -8.48 -5.03
C VAL A 60 2.21 -7.67 -5.67
N MET A 61 1.94 -7.90 -6.97
CA MET A 61 0.82 -7.25 -7.67
C MET A 61 -0.53 -7.63 -7.05
N ALA A 62 -0.68 -8.86 -6.59
CA ALA A 62 -1.88 -9.29 -5.88
C ALA A 62 -2.07 -8.52 -4.58
N ALA A 63 -1.01 -8.30 -3.80
CA ALA A 63 -1.08 -7.53 -2.56
C ALA A 63 -1.36 -6.03 -2.79
N THR A 64 -0.83 -5.42 -3.85
CA THR A 64 -0.89 -3.96 -4.02
C THR A 64 -2.02 -3.49 -4.94
N VAL A 65 -2.50 -4.35 -5.84
CA VAL A 65 -3.51 -3.99 -6.84
C VAL A 65 -4.78 -4.82 -6.64
N ILE A 66 -4.65 -6.15 -6.68
CA ILE A 66 -5.80 -7.04 -6.69
C ILE A 66 -6.53 -7.04 -5.35
N ALA A 67 -5.81 -7.18 -4.24
CA ALA A 67 -6.43 -7.26 -2.92
C ALA A 67 -7.18 -5.96 -2.56
N PRO A 68 -6.63 -4.74 -2.76
CA PRO A 68 -7.40 -3.50 -2.58
C PRO A 68 -8.63 -3.41 -3.49
N LEU A 69 -8.52 -3.85 -4.76
CA LEU A 69 -9.65 -3.89 -5.69
C LEU A 69 -10.74 -4.87 -5.24
N VAL A 70 -10.37 -6.07 -4.80
CA VAL A 70 -11.31 -7.08 -4.33
C VAL A 70 -12.05 -6.61 -3.07
N PHE A 71 -11.35 -5.98 -2.13
CA PHE A 71 -12.00 -5.38 -0.95
C PHE A 71 -12.94 -4.24 -1.35
N ALA A 72 -12.49 -3.34 -2.23
CA ALA A 72 -13.33 -2.22 -2.69
C ALA A 72 -14.58 -2.66 -3.47
N LEU A 73 -14.51 -3.78 -4.21
CA LEU A 73 -15.61 -4.31 -5.02
C LEU A 73 -16.47 -5.35 -4.28
N GLY A 74 -15.94 -5.96 -3.22
CA GLY A 74 -16.62 -7.00 -2.43
C GLY A 74 -17.53 -6.45 -1.32
N GLU A 75 -17.38 -5.19 -0.95
CA GLU A 75 -18.27 -4.47 -0.02
C GLU A 75 -19.42 -3.71 -0.72
N GLY A 76 -19.77 -4.11 -1.95
CA GLY A 76 -20.89 -3.58 -2.73
C GLY A 76 -22.18 -4.37 -2.60
#